data_AF-A0A0N4UMG3-F1
#
_entry.id   AF-A0A0N4UMG3-F1
#
_cell.length_a   1.000
_cell.length_b   1.000
_cell.length_c   1.000
_cell.angle_alpha   90.00
_cell.angle_beta   90.00
_cell.angle_gamma   90.00
#
_symmetry.space_group_name_H-M   'P 1'
#
loop_
_entity.id
_entity.type
_entity.pdbx_description
1 polymer ?
#
loop_
_entity_poly.entity_id
_entity_poly.type
_entity_poly.pdbx_seq_one_letter_code
_entity_poly.pdbx_strand_id
1 'polypeptide(L)'
;MVFQSLYQPVENIASWTRFWCALDNGYLSFWRYPEDEMKKEPVVVIDLRSSACDEVKVIPIERCPYPNSMQIDVWIPSENPEMLDKIRQLKFNELLIVTFILENQIIFRILMAADKKDEMHKWLNAVNTSLRTLTLWNPKR
;
A
#
# COMPACT_ATOMS: atom_id res chain seq x y z
N MET A 1 1.90 -4.78 14.41
CA MET A 1 1.73 -3.32 14.27
C MET A 1 3.07 -2.68 14.60
N VAL A 2 3.64 -1.94 13.67
CA VAL A 2 4.92 -1.21 13.80
C VAL A 2 4.94 -0.06 12.78
N PHE A 3 5.93 0.80 12.85
CA PHE A 3 6.12 1.83 11.83
C PHE A 3 6.50 1.25 10.46
N GLN A 4 5.89 1.81 9.43
CA GLN A 4 6.19 1.56 8.01
C GLN A 4 6.38 2.89 7.30
N SER A 5 7.42 2.99 6.48
CA SER A 5 7.64 4.14 5.62
C SER A 5 6.83 3.97 4.34
N LEU A 6 5.98 4.93 4.00
CA LEU A 6 5.27 4.98 2.72
C LEU A 6 5.97 5.95 1.79
N TYR A 7 6.14 5.55 0.53
CA TYR A 7 6.65 6.43 -0.50
C TYR A 7 5.61 7.50 -0.87
N GLN A 8 6.07 8.75 -0.93
CA GLN A 8 5.29 9.93 -1.24
C GLN A 8 6.14 10.88 -2.10
N PRO A 9 5.85 11.06 -3.39
CA PRO A 9 6.53 12.11 -4.14
C PRO A 9 5.96 13.47 -3.73
N VAL A 10 6.82 14.35 -3.23
CA VAL A 10 6.48 15.74 -2.87
C VAL A 10 7.20 16.65 -3.84
N GLU A 11 6.49 17.44 -4.63
CA GLU A 11 7.09 18.42 -5.55
C GLU A 11 8.20 17.84 -6.46
N ASN A 12 7.97 16.64 -7.02
CA ASN A 12 8.93 15.85 -7.81
C ASN A 12 10.14 15.29 -7.04
N ILE A 13 10.16 15.42 -5.72
CA ILE A 13 11.16 14.80 -4.84
C ILE A 13 10.58 13.50 -4.29
N ALA A 14 11.35 12.41 -4.46
CA ALA A 14 11.09 11.14 -3.81
C ALA A 14 11.17 11.28 -2.28
N SER A 15 10.03 11.30 -1.58
CA SER A 15 9.98 11.33 -0.12
C SER A 15 9.45 10.02 0.45
N TRP A 16 9.83 9.74 1.70
CA TRP A 16 9.37 8.59 2.47
C TRP A 16 8.86 9.09 3.81
N THR A 17 7.59 8.86 4.08
CA THR A 17 6.95 9.30 5.32
C THR A 17 6.63 8.11 6.19
N ARG A 18 7.02 8.19 7.47
CA ARG A 18 6.78 7.12 8.44
C ARG A 18 5.36 7.20 8.99
N PHE A 19 4.67 6.08 8.96
CA PHE A 19 3.34 5.92 9.54
C PHE A 19 3.31 4.73 10.48
N TRP A 20 2.51 4.82 11.53
CA TRP A 20 2.10 3.67 12.31
C TRP A 20 1.20 2.78 11.45
N CYS A 21 1.56 1.51 11.27
CA CYS A 21 0.84 0.59 10.40
C CYS A 21 0.31 -0.62 11.17
N ALA A 22 -0.97 -0.94 10.94
CA ALA A 22 -1.64 -2.13 11.41
C ALA A 22 -2.19 -2.93 10.23
N LEU A 23 -2.16 -4.27 10.37
CA LEU A 23 -2.84 -5.20 9.49
C LEU A 23 -3.96 -5.85 10.29
N ASP A 24 -5.20 -5.62 9.89
CA ASP A 24 -6.37 -6.22 10.50
C ASP A 24 -7.43 -6.55 9.45
N ASN A 25 -8.06 -7.72 9.54
CA ASN A 25 -9.17 -8.14 8.69
C ASN A 25 -8.98 -7.98 7.16
N GLY A 26 -7.73 -7.98 6.69
CA GLY A 26 -7.40 -7.78 5.28
C GLY A 26 -7.17 -6.32 4.87
N TYR A 27 -7.16 -5.39 5.82
CA TYR A 27 -6.84 -3.98 5.59
C TYR A 27 -5.46 -3.65 6.17
N LEU A 28 -4.67 -2.89 5.42
CA LEU A 28 -3.54 -2.16 5.97
C LEU A 28 -3.98 -0.74 6.28
N SER A 29 -3.92 -0.36 7.54
CA SER A 29 -4.32 0.96 8.02
C SER A 29 -3.10 1.71 8.53
N PHE A 30 -3.00 2.99 8.17
CA PHE A 30 -1.86 3.84 8.47
C PHE A 30 -2.29 5.10 9.21
N TRP A 31 -1.65 5.38 10.33
CA TRP A 31 -1.83 6.59 11.14
C TRP A 31 -0.50 7.33 11.30
N ARG A 32 -0.55 8.61 11.64
CA ARG A 32 0.69 9.37 11.90
C ARG A 32 1.39 8.88 13.16
N TYR A 33 0.62 8.54 14.20
CA TYR A 33 1.12 8.12 15.49
C TYR A 33 0.36 6.88 16.03
N PRO A 34 0.97 6.08 16.92
CA PRO A 34 0.32 4.89 17.48
C PRO A 34 -0.97 5.20 18.26
N GLU A 35 -1.00 6.30 19.00
CA GLU A 35 -2.16 6.71 19.78
C GLU A 35 -3.36 7.14 18.92
N ASP A 36 -3.14 7.44 17.65
CA ASP A 36 -4.21 7.82 16.71
C ASP A 36 -5.06 6.61 16.33
N GLU A 37 -4.54 5.38 16.39
CA GLU A 37 -5.28 4.15 16.08
C GLU A 37 -6.58 4.01 16.87
N MET A 38 -6.58 4.48 18.12
CA MET A 38 -7.75 4.42 19.01
C MET A 38 -8.58 5.72 19.04
N LYS A 39 -8.11 6.78 18.37
CA LYS A 39 -8.67 8.15 18.52
C LYS A 39 -9.14 8.76 17.21
N LYS A 40 -8.61 8.30 16.09
CA LYS A 40 -8.78 8.91 14.78
C LYS A 40 -8.88 7.84 13.70
N GLU A 41 -9.54 8.22 12.61
CA GLU A 41 -9.52 7.43 11.39
C GLU A 41 -8.09 7.34 10.81
N PRO A 42 -7.75 6.23 10.14
CA PRO A 42 -6.48 6.11 9.43
C PRO A 42 -6.33 7.19 8.36
N VAL A 43 -5.11 7.68 8.19
CA VAL A 43 -4.74 8.59 7.10
C VAL A 43 -4.79 7.86 5.76
N VAL A 44 -4.45 6.57 5.76
CA VAL A 44 -4.41 5.71 4.57
C VAL A 44 -4.97 4.36 4.95
N VAL A 45 -5.81 3.80 4.07
CA VAL A 45 -6.31 2.43 4.18
C VAL A 45 -6.10 1.75 2.84
N ILE A 46 -5.51 0.56 2.87
CA ILE A 46 -5.33 -0.29 1.69
C ILE A 46 -6.12 -1.58 1.93
N ASP A 47 -7.12 -1.84 1.10
CA ASP A 47 -7.83 -3.12 1.11
C ASP A 47 -7.02 -4.16 0.33
N LEU A 48 -6.51 -5.19 1.01
CA LEU A 48 -5.76 -6.26 0.36
C LEU A 48 -6.63 -7.11 -0.58
N ARG A 49 -7.96 -7.05 -0.48
CA ARG A 49 -8.88 -7.69 -1.44
C ARG A 49 -8.79 -7.03 -2.81
N SER A 50 -8.47 -5.74 -2.84
CA SER A 50 -8.23 -4.99 -4.07
C SER A 50 -6.83 -5.23 -4.65
N SER A 51 -5.99 -6.06 -4.04
CA SER A 51 -4.63 -6.31 -4.57
C SER A 51 -4.66 -6.89 -5.98
N ALA A 52 -3.85 -6.28 -6.86
CA ALA A 52 -3.56 -6.73 -8.21
C ALA A 52 -2.39 -7.73 -8.26
N CYS A 53 -1.77 -8.02 -7.12
CA CYS A 53 -0.69 -8.99 -6.98
C CYS A 53 -1.14 -10.23 -6.19
N ASP A 54 -0.60 -11.40 -6.55
CA ASP A 54 -0.78 -12.63 -5.77
C ASP A 54 0.12 -12.67 -4.52
N GLU A 55 1.22 -11.93 -4.56
CA GLU A 55 2.19 -11.87 -3.48
C GLU A 55 2.92 -10.53 -3.47
N VAL A 56 3.06 -9.95 -2.28
CA VAL A 56 3.92 -8.80 -1.98
C VAL A 56 5.35 -9.29 -1.85
N LYS A 57 6.27 -8.62 -2.54
CA LYS A 57 7.69 -9.00 -2.60
C LYS A 57 8.59 -7.85 -2.19
N VAL A 58 9.81 -8.20 -1.78
CA VAL A 58 10.90 -7.24 -1.59
C VAL A 58 11.26 -6.62 -2.94
N ILE A 59 11.50 -5.31 -2.94
CA ILE A 59 12.03 -4.59 -4.09
C ILE A 59 13.56 -4.67 -4.06
N PRO A 60 14.21 -5.13 -5.14
CA PRO A 60 15.67 -5.10 -5.25
C PRO A 60 16.21 -3.66 -5.12
N ILE A 61 17.38 -3.51 -4.49
CA ILE A 61 17.98 -2.20 -4.21
C ILE A 61 18.26 -1.39 -5.49
N GLU A 62 18.51 -2.09 -6.61
CA GLU A 62 18.74 -1.51 -7.92
C GLU A 62 17.49 -0.81 -8.48
N ARG A 63 16.30 -1.22 -8.03
CA ARG A 63 15.01 -0.60 -8.42
C ARG A 63 14.52 0.41 -7.40
N CYS A 64 14.81 0.18 -6.12
CA CYS A 64 14.49 1.10 -5.04
C CYS A 64 15.65 1.14 -4.04
N PRO A 65 16.48 2.20 -4.06
CA PRO A 65 17.61 2.33 -3.13
C PRO A 65 17.21 2.41 -1.66
N TYR A 66 15.93 2.70 -1.36
CA TYR A 66 15.44 2.74 0.01
C TYR A 66 15.43 1.32 0.61
N PRO A 67 16.13 1.08 1.73
CA PRO A 67 16.31 -0.27 2.26
C PRO A 67 14.98 -0.89 2.69
N ASN A 68 14.92 -2.22 2.65
CA ASN A 68 13.77 -2.99 3.11
C ASN A 68 12.44 -2.63 2.43
N SER A 69 12.52 -2.15 1.19
CA SER A 69 11.34 -1.77 0.39
C SER A 69 10.55 -2.97 -0.09
N MET A 70 9.23 -2.81 -0.12
CA MET A 70 8.22 -3.77 -0.54
C MET A 70 7.20 -3.04 -1.42
N GLN A 71 6.53 -3.78 -2.29
CA GLN A 71 5.56 -3.23 -3.24
C GLN A 71 4.22 -3.96 -3.15
N ILE A 72 3.14 -3.19 -3.07
CA ILE A 72 1.76 -3.68 -3.24
C ILE A 72 1.15 -2.99 -4.43
N ASP A 73 0.63 -3.77 -5.36
CA ASP A 73 -0.18 -3.26 -6.47
C ASP A 73 -1.65 -3.50 -6.11
N VAL A 74 -2.51 -2.47 -6.23
CA VAL A 74 -3.95 -2.55 -5.98
C VAL A 74 -4.74 -2.07 -7.19
N TRP A 75 -5.83 -2.75 -7.50
CA TRP A 75 -6.84 -2.32 -8.46
C TRP A 75 -7.69 -1.22 -7.86
N ILE A 76 -7.95 -0.18 -8.65
CA ILE A 76 -9.07 0.73 -8.38
C ILE A 76 -10.14 0.48 -9.43
N PRO A 77 -11.37 0.09 -9.03
CA PRO A 77 -12.49 0.03 -9.94
C PRO A 77 -12.70 1.40 -10.59
N SER A 78 -12.44 1.48 -11.90
CA SER A 78 -12.72 2.69 -12.68
C SER A 78 -14.14 2.59 -13.22
N GLU A 79 -15.14 3.14 -12.52
CA GLU A 79 -16.48 3.26 -13.10
C GLU A 79 -16.57 4.43 -14.11
N ASN A 80 -15.63 5.38 -14.11
CA ASN A 80 -15.65 6.54 -15.01
C ASN A 80 -14.24 7.15 -15.19
N PRO A 81 -13.80 7.51 -16.40
CA PRO A 81 -12.57 8.29 -16.62
C PRO A 81 -12.51 9.61 -15.82
N GLU A 82 -13.61 10.28 -15.52
CA GLU A 82 -13.62 11.46 -14.63
C GLU A 82 -13.25 11.10 -13.18
N MET A 83 -13.48 9.84 -12.79
CA MET A 83 -13.00 9.30 -11.54
C MET A 83 -11.48 9.25 -11.52
N LEU A 84 -10.76 9.18 -12.65
CA LEU A 84 -9.29 9.28 -12.66
C LEU A 84 -8.80 10.63 -12.17
N ASP A 85 -9.41 11.72 -12.64
CA ASP A 85 -9.04 13.05 -12.16
C ASP A 85 -9.48 13.24 -10.72
N LYS A 86 -10.63 12.69 -10.33
CA LYS A 86 -10.99 12.59 -8.91
C LYS A 86 -10.06 11.68 -8.14
N ILE A 87 -9.47 10.62 -8.65
CA ILE A 87 -8.55 9.72 -7.93
C ILE A 87 -7.16 10.38 -7.84
N ARG A 88 -6.74 11.10 -8.87
CA ARG A 88 -5.55 11.98 -8.86
C ARG A 88 -5.74 13.16 -7.89
N GLN A 89 -6.96 13.69 -7.76
CA GLN A 89 -7.34 14.77 -6.83
C GLN A 89 -7.72 14.26 -5.43
N LEU A 90 -8.23 13.03 -5.32
CA LEU A 90 -8.22 12.14 -4.15
C LEU A 90 -6.77 11.69 -4.01
N LYS A 91 -5.90 12.69 -3.87
CA LYS A 91 -4.93 12.70 -2.80
C LYS A 91 -5.57 11.95 -1.61
N PHE A 92 -5.36 10.65 -1.52
CA PHE A 92 -5.01 10.06 -0.23
C PHE A 92 -3.97 11.03 0.29
N ASN A 93 -4.32 11.90 1.24
CA ASN A 93 -3.85 13.30 1.30
C ASN A 93 -2.33 13.53 1.29
N GLU A 94 -1.51 12.48 1.32
CA GLU A 94 -0.06 12.52 1.26
C GLU A 94 0.56 11.39 0.39
N LEU A 95 -0.16 10.38 -0.13
CA LEU A 95 0.41 9.33 -1.00
C LEU A 95 0.13 9.57 -2.48
N LEU A 96 1.17 9.84 -3.26
CA LEU A 96 1.11 9.69 -4.71
C LEU A 96 1.62 8.30 -5.08
N ILE A 97 0.69 7.55 -5.66
CA ILE A 97 0.82 6.17 -6.06
C ILE A 97 1.20 6.14 -7.54
N VAL A 98 2.15 5.29 -7.95
CA VAL A 98 2.42 5.12 -9.39
C VAL A 98 1.23 4.41 -10.02
N THR A 99 0.57 5.10 -10.95
CA THR A 99 -0.63 4.60 -11.63
C THR A 99 -0.24 3.94 -12.96
N PHE A 100 -0.64 2.69 -13.17
CA PHE A 100 -0.55 1.99 -14.45
C PHE A 100 -1.95 1.75 -15.00
N ILE A 101 -2.11 1.87 -16.32
CA ILE A 101 -3.34 1.48 -17.01
C ILE A 101 -3.05 0.17 -17.75
N LEU A 102 -3.78 -0.89 -17.43
CA LEU A 102 -3.74 -2.17 -18.13
C LEU A 102 -5.17 -2.54 -18.50
N GLU A 103 -5.45 -2.77 -19.78
CA GLU A 103 -6.74 -3.33 -20.23
C GLU A 103 -7.98 -2.66 -19.61
N ASN A 104 -8.01 -1.31 -19.62
CA ASN A 104 -9.06 -0.46 -19.02
C ASN A 104 -9.17 -0.50 -17.49
N GLN A 105 -8.24 -1.16 -16.81
CA GLN A 105 -8.15 -1.16 -15.36
C GLN A 105 -6.96 -0.31 -14.89
N ILE A 106 -7.11 0.29 -13.71
CA ILE A 106 -6.08 1.14 -13.13
C ILE A 106 -5.44 0.42 -11.95
N ILE A 107 -4.13 0.19 -12.06
CA ILE A 107 -3.31 -0.33 -10.96
C ILE A 107 -2.62 0.83 -10.26
N PHE A 108 -2.72 0.82 -8.95
CA PHE A 108 -2.08 1.71 -8.02
C PHE A 108 -0.94 0.97 -7.32
N ARG A 109 0.30 1.39 -7.57
CA ARG A 109 1.51 0.82 -6.95
C ARG A 109 1.94 1.59 -5.70
N ILE A 110 1.84 0.92 -4.57
CA ILE A 110 2.19 1.44 -3.26
C ILE A 110 3.55 0.87 -2.85
N LEU A 111 4.50 1.75 -2.56
CA LEU A 111 5.81 1.35 -2.03
C LEU A 111 5.82 1.57 -0.52
N MET A 112 6.25 0.56 0.21
CA MET A 112 6.34 0.57 1.66
C MET A 112 7.69 0.03 2.09
N ALA A 113 8.24 0.50 3.19
CA ALA A 113 9.53 0.02 3.68
C ALA A 113 9.57 -0.04 5.20
N ALA A 114 10.08 -1.16 5.72
CA ALA A 114 10.26 -1.35 7.15
C ALA A 114 11.59 -0.77 7.62
N ASP A 115 11.67 -0.36 8.89
CA ASP A 115 12.93 0.15 9.46
C ASP A 115 14.02 -0.95 9.49
N LYS A 116 13.63 -2.19 9.78
CA LYS A 116 14.53 -3.34 9.90
C LYS A 116 14.17 -4.46 8.93
N LYS A 117 15.19 -5.19 8.48
CA LYS A 117 15.04 -6.36 7.60
C LYS A 117 14.13 -7.44 8.20
N ASP A 118 14.27 -7.75 9.48
CA ASP A 118 13.41 -8.76 10.13
C ASP A 118 11.95 -8.30 10.24
N GLU A 119 11.71 -7.01 10.41
CA GLU A 119 10.36 -6.44 10.40
C GLU A 119 9.76 -6.53 8.99
N MET A 120 10.52 -6.21 7.95
CA MET A 120 10.10 -6.40 6.56
C MET A 120 9.69 -7.85 6.30
N HIS A 121 10.50 -8.84 6.71
CA HIS A 121 10.14 -10.25 6.54
C HIS A 121 8.88 -10.65 7.32
N LYS A 122 8.70 -10.15 8.54
CA LYS A 122 7.46 -10.35 9.32
C LYS A 122 6.24 -9.78 8.61
N TRP A 123 6.37 -8.59 8.02
CA TRP A 123 5.29 -7.96 7.26
C TRP A 123 4.96 -8.69 5.96
N LEU A 124 5.98 -9.10 5.20
CA LEU A 124 5.76 -9.92 4.00
C LEU A 124 4.99 -11.19 4.35
N ASN A 125 5.42 -11.90 5.40
CA ASN A 125 4.74 -13.10 5.84
C ASN A 125 3.28 -12.81 6.26
N ALA A 126 3.05 -11.76 7.05
CA ALA A 126 1.71 -11.40 7.52
C ALA A 126 0.79 -11.00 6.36
N VAL A 127 1.23 -10.06 5.51
CA VAL A 127 0.46 -9.56 4.37
C VAL A 127 0.19 -10.67 3.36
N ASN A 128 1.19 -11.47 3.00
CA ASN A 128 1.00 -12.57 2.05
C ASN A 128 0.12 -13.69 2.62
N THR A 129 0.16 -13.92 3.94
CA THR A 129 -0.80 -14.83 4.59
C THR A 129 -2.21 -14.29 4.47
N SER A 130 -2.43 -13.01 4.77
CA SER A 130 -3.74 -12.37 4.59
C SER A 130 -4.22 -12.40 3.15
N LEU A 131 -3.35 -12.12 2.16
CA LEU A 131 -3.69 -12.22 0.74
C LEU A 131 -4.17 -13.64 0.37
N ARG A 132 -3.42 -14.67 0.77
CA ARG A 132 -3.80 -16.07 0.53
C ARG A 132 -5.14 -16.40 1.18
N THR A 133 -5.33 -16.00 2.44
CA THR A 133 -6.61 -16.20 3.13
C THR A 133 -7.75 -15.53 2.37
N LEU A 134 -7.61 -14.29 1.93
CA LEU A 134 -8.64 -13.57 1.19
C LEU A 134 -8.95 -14.20 -0.17
N THR A 135 -7.93 -14.70 -0.89
CA THR A 135 -8.13 -15.39 -2.18
C THR A 135 -8.90 -16.71 -2.04
N LEU A 136 -8.77 -17.43 -0.91
CA LEU A 136 -9.52 -18.67 -0.68
C LEU A 136 -11.04 -18.42 -0.56
N TRP A 137 -11.44 -17.25 -0.05
CA TRP A 137 -12.86 -16.90 0.13
C TRP A 137 -13.46 -16.17 -1.07
N ASN A 138 -12.62 -15.66 -1.97
CA ASN A 138 -13.06 -15.06 -3.22
C ASN A 138 -12.20 -15.56 -4.40
N PRO A 139 -12.47 -16.77 -4.92
CA PRO A 139 -11.69 -17.37 -6.01
C PRO A 139 -11.88 -16.64 -7.35
N LYS A 140 -12.87 -15.74 -7.46
CA LYS A 140 -13.09 -14.91 -8.65
C LYS A 140 -12.18 -13.68 -8.61
N ARG A 141 -10.88 -13.94 -8.74
CA ARG A 141 -10.00 -13.08 -9.52
C ARG A 141 -10.19 -13.41 -11.00
#